data_AF-A0A524M1G4-F1
#
_entry.id   AF-A0A524M1G4-F1
#
_cell.length_a   1.000
_cell.length_b   1.000
_cell.length_c   1.000
_cell.angle_alpha   90.00
_cell.angle_beta   90.00
_cell.angle_gamma   90.00
#
_symmetry.space_group_name_H-M   'P 1'
#
loop_
_entity.id
_entity.type
_entity.pdbx_description
1 polymer ?
#
loop_
_entity_poly.entity_id
_entity_poly.type
_entity_poly.pdbx_seq_one_letter_code
_entity_poly.pdbx_strand_id
1 'polypeptide(L)'
;MSRIRIARMKESTPRKIFLVVNSIFISLIAVVCLAPFINLLAISFSDKVAVAAGEVTFYPIGFTTVAYDFITNSSKFTDSLVVSLKRIALGVPVNLVLIVLTAYPLSKSKEGFRARNFFSWFFVVTILFNA
;
A
#
# COMPACT_ATOMS: atom_id res chain seq x y z
N MET A 1 -8.96 40.63 22.55
CA MET A 1 -9.31 39.43 23.32
C MET A 1 -10.73 38.97 22.91
N SER A 2 -10.91 38.43 21.70
CA SER A 2 -12.23 38.01 21.18
C SER A 2 -12.40 36.49 21.36
N ARG A 3 -13.35 36.10 22.20
CA ARG A 3 -13.72 34.69 22.38
C ARG A 3 -14.55 34.24 21.18
N ILE A 4 -13.97 33.48 20.26
CA ILE A 4 -14.72 32.74 19.25
C ILE A 4 -15.52 31.67 19.99
N ARG A 5 -16.80 31.92 20.23
CA ARG A 5 -17.75 30.89 20.67
C ARG A 5 -18.02 30.00 19.46
N ILE A 6 -17.44 28.80 19.46
CA ILE A 6 -17.80 27.75 18.50
C ILE A 6 -19.25 27.36 18.81
N ALA A 7 -20.19 27.83 18.00
CA ALA A 7 -21.57 27.41 18.06
C ALA A 7 -21.65 25.92 17.70
N ARG A 8 -22.16 25.10 18.62
CA ARG A 8 -22.40 23.67 18.39
C ARG A 8 -23.57 23.55 17.43
N MET A 9 -23.28 23.44 16.13
CA MET A 9 -24.28 23.21 15.10
C MET A 9 -25.06 21.94 15.45
N LYS A 10 -26.39 22.04 15.47
CA LYS A 10 -27.27 20.91 15.73
C LYS A 10 -27.24 20.04 14.46
N GLU A 11 -26.52 18.93 14.52
CA GLU A 11 -26.42 17.98 13.40
C GLU A 11 -27.82 17.61 12.90
N SER A 12 -28.07 17.82 11.61
CA SER A 12 -29.35 17.49 10.98
C SER A 12 -29.58 15.99 11.04
N THR A 13 -30.84 15.55 11.25
CA THR A 13 -31.19 14.12 11.32
C THR A 13 -30.69 13.32 10.10
N PRO A 14 -30.77 13.84 8.86
CA PRO A 14 -30.20 13.18 7.68
C PRO A 14 -28.68 13.01 7.76
N ARG A 15 -27.97 14.01 8.32
CA ARG A 15 -26.51 13.96 8.47
C ARG A 15 -26.09 12.88 9.46
N LYS A 16 -26.81 12.71 10.57
CA LYS A 16 -26.54 11.64 11.54
C LYS A 16 -26.71 10.25 10.93
N ILE A 17 -27.81 10.04 10.19
CA ILE A 17 -28.06 8.77 9.50
C ILE A 17 -26.97 8.48 8.48
N PHE A 18 -26.62 9.47 7.65
CA PHE A 18 -25.53 9.34 6.68
C PHE A 18 -24.20 8.96 7.33
N LEU A 19 -23.83 9.61 8.43
CA LEU A 19 -22.59 9.31 9.15
C LEU A 19 -22.57 7.89 9.71
N VAL A 20 -23.68 7.43 10.30
CA VAL A 20 -23.79 6.07 10.83
C VAL A 20 -23.67 5.04 9.70
N VAL A 21 -24.42 5.21 8.60
CA VAL A 21 -24.37 4.30 7.46
C VAL A 21 -22.97 4.27 6.83
N ASN A 22 -22.37 5.44 6.60
CA ASN A 22 -21.02 5.54 6.06
C ASN A 22 -19.97 4.92 6.99
N SER A 23 -20.10 5.12 8.30
CA SER A 23 -19.20 4.53 9.29
C SER A 23 -19.31 3.00 9.30
N ILE A 24 -20.53 2.45 9.21
CA ILE A 24 -20.76 1.00 9.08
C ILE A 24 -20.15 0.48 7.77
N PHE A 25 -20.36 1.18 6.66
CA PHE A 25 -19.85 0.78 5.35
C PHE A 25 -18.32 0.74 5.30
N ILE A 26 -17.65 1.79 5.79
CA ILE A 26 -16.17 1.83 5.86
C ILE A 26 -15.66 0.75 6.82
N SER A 27 -16.33 0.53 7.96
CA SER A 27 -15.94 -0.53 8.91
C SER A 27 -16.05 -1.92 8.29
N LEU A 28 -17.10 -2.18 7.51
CA LEU A 28 -17.28 -3.45 6.81
C LEU A 28 -16.16 -3.69 5.78
N ILE A 29 -15.84 -2.67 4.97
CA ILE A 29 -14.72 -2.76 4.02
C ILE A 29 -13.40 -3.04 4.75
N ALA A 30 -13.15 -2.35 5.85
CA ALA A 30 -11.95 -2.57 6.65
C ALA A 30 -11.86 -4.02 7.17
N VAL A 31 -12.96 -4.60 7.66
CA VAL A 31 -13.00 -6.00 8.10
C VAL A 31 -12.72 -6.97 6.95
N VAL A 32 -13.32 -6.75 5.77
CA VAL A 32 -13.08 -7.59 4.58
C VAL A 32 -11.62 -7.51 4.13
N CYS A 33 -11.01 -6.33 4.18
CA CYS A 33 -9.59 -6.16 3.85
C CYS A 33 -8.66 -6.83 4.88
N LEU A 34 -9.03 -6.85 6.16
CA LEU A 34 -8.23 -7.46 7.23
C LEU A 34 -8.38 -8.99 7.31
N ALA A 35 -9.55 -9.53 6.95
CA ALA A 35 -9.83 -10.96 6.96
C ALA A 35 -8.73 -11.84 6.31
N PRO A 36 -8.22 -11.55 5.09
CA PRO A 36 -7.15 -12.34 4.49
C PRO A 36 -5.82 -12.27 5.26
N PHE A 37 -5.51 -11.14 5.91
CA PHE A 37 -4.30 -11.02 6.72
C PHE A 37 -4.41 -11.85 8.01
N ILE A 38 -5.59 -11.90 8.62
CA ILE A 38 -5.83 -12.74 9.81
C ILE A 38 -5.70 -14.23 9.44
N ASN A 39 -6.30 -14.65 8.31
CA ASN A 39 -6.16 -16.01 7.81
C ASN A 39 -4.69 -16.35 7.47
N LEU A 40 -3.95 -15.43 6.85
CA LEU A 40 -2.53 -15.59 6.56
C LEU A 40 -1.71 -15.81 7.85
N LEU A 41 -1.99 -15.04 8.90
CA LEU A 41 -1.34 -15.22 10.20
C LEU A 41 -1.69 -16.57 10.81
N ALA A 42 -2.97 -16.97 10.78
CA ALA A 42 -3.41 -18.27 11.26
C ALA A 42 -2.68 -19.42 10.55
N ILE A 43 -2.55 -19.36 9.22
CA ILE A 43 -1.80 -20.32 8.40
C ILE A 43 -0.31 -20.33 8.80
N SER A 44 0.29 -19.16 9.01
CA SER A 44 1.72 -19.06 9.34
C SER A 44 2.10 -19.75 10.66
N PHE A 45 1.15 -19.85 11.59
CA PHE A 45 1.31 -20.50 12.90
C PHE A 45 0.70 -21.90 12.97
N SER A 46 0.16 -22.44 11.88
CA SER A 46 -0.51 -23.75 11.87
C SER A 46 0.38 -24.86 11.33
N ASP A 47 0.06 -26.10 11.71
CA ASP A 47 0.78 -27.27 11.21
C ASP A 47 0.57 -27.48 9.71
N LYS A 48 1.61 -27.94 9.00
CA LYS A 48 1.58 -28.14 7.54
C LYS A 48 0.47 -29.10 7.12
N VAL A 49 0.17 -30.12 7.93
CA VAL A 49 -0.90 -31.09 7.64
C VAL A 49 -2.27 -30.44 7.76
N ALA A 50 -2.50 -29.61 8.80
CA ALA A 50 -3.75 -28.88 9.00
C ALA A 50 -3.97 -27.82 7.91
N VAL A 51 -2.90 -27.15 7.47
CA VAL A 51 -2.94 -26.19 6.36
C VAL A 51 -3.26 -26.90 5.03
N ALA A 52 -2.62 -28.03 4.75
CA ALA A 52 -2.84 -28.80 3.52
C ALA A 52 -4.25 -29.41 3.45
N ALA A 53 -4.83 -29.75 4.61
CA ALA A 53 -6.21 -30.23 4.72
C ALA A 53 -7.27 -29.12 4.53
N GLY A 54 -6.88 -27.84 4.54
CA GLY A 54 -7.81 -26.72 4.40
C GLY A 54 -8.62 -26.39 5.66
N GLU A 55 -8.20 -26.90 6.82
CA GLU A 55 -8.92 -26.74 8.10
C GLU A 55 -8.69 -25.34 8.72
N VAL A 56 -7.65 -24.61 8.30
CA VAL A 56 -7.25 -23.32 8.90
C VAL A 56 -8.04 -22.16 8.31
N THR A 57 -8.91 -21.55 9.12
CA THR A 57 -9.73 -20.38 8.73
C THR A 57 -9.31 -19.11 9.48
N PHE A 58 -9.84 -18.85 10.68
CA PHE A 58 -9.55 -17.60 11.41
C PHE A 58 -8.66 -17.77 12.64
N TYR A 59 -8.37 -19.01 13.03
CA TYR A 59 -7.52 -19.34 14.16
C TYR A 59 -6.53 -20.45 13.78
N PRO A 60 -5.34 -20.48 14.39
CA PRO A 60 -4.34 -21.48 14.07
C PRO A 60 -4.72 -22.86 14.60
N ILE A 61 -4.45 -23.90 13.82
CA ILE A 61 -4.69 -25.30 14.17
C ILE A 61 -3.35 -26.02 14.24
N GLY A 62 -3.05 -26.62 15.40
CA GLY A 62 -1.75 -27.26 15.65
C GLY A 62 -0.63 -26.21 15.68
N PHE A 63 -0.65 -25.34 16.69
CA PHE A 63 0.29 -24.22 16.80
C PHE A 63 1.75 -24.65 16.65
N THR A 64 2.44 -24.11 15.65
CA THR A 64 3.83 -24.43 15.35
C THR A 64 4.57 -23.23 14.78
N THR A 65 5.87 -23.15 15.06
CA THR A 65 6.80 -22.13 14.54
C THR A 65 7.77 -22.70 13.52
N VAL A 66 7.67 -23.99 13.19
CA VAL A 66 8.60 -24.69 12.29
C VAL A 66 8.68 -24.04 10.90
N ALA A 67 7.59 -23.41 10.44
CA ALA A 67 7.59 -22.67 9.18
C ALA A 67 8.60 -21.51 9.18
N TYR A 68 8.72 -20.78 10.30
CA TYR A 68 9.66 -19.67 10.45
C TYR A 68 11.11 -20.17 10.53
N ASP A 69 11.36 -21.25 11.26
CA ASP A 69 12.69 -21.87 11.33
C ASP A 69 13.14 -22.38 9.96
N PHE A 70 12.22 -22.95 9.17
CA PHE A 70 12.51 -23.41 7.82
C PHE A 70 12.89 -22.25 6.88
N ILE A 71 12.19 -21.12 6.98
CA ILE A 71 12.43 -19.94 6.14
C ILE A 71 13.75 -19.26 6.51
N THR A 72 14.03 -19.10 7.80
CA THR A 72 15.25 -18.43 8.29
C THR A 72 16.52 -19.24 8.03
N ASN A 73 16.44 -20.57 8.05
CA ASN A 73 17.56 -21.46 7.71
C ASN A 73 17.80 -21.57 6.18
N SER A 74 16.90 -21.07 5.34
CA SER A 74 17.07 -21.10 3.89
C SER A 74 17.92 -19.93 3.42
N SER A 75 19.15 -20.20 2.96
CA SER A 75 20.05 -19.18 2.40
C SER A 75 19.40 -18.41 1.25
N LYS A 76 18.65 -19.11 0.38
CA LYS A 76 17.92 -18.51 -0.74
C LYS A 76 16.90 -17.45 -0.28
N PHE A 77 16.22 -17.68 0.83
CA PHE A 77 15.25 -16.71 1.35
C PHE A 77 15.96 -15.43 1.80
N THR A 78 16.99 -15.56 2.63
CA THR A 78 17.78 -14.41 3.11
C THR A 78 18.42 -13.65 1.94
N ASP A 79 18.99 -14.35 0.97
CA ASP A 79 19.58 -13.74 -0.22
C ASP A 79 18.54 -12.95 -1.01
N SER A 80 17.35 -13.53 -1.25
CA SER A 80 16.27 -12.83 -1.96
C SER A 80 15.78 -11.59 -1.23
N LEU A 81 15.69 -11.65 0.11
CA LEU A 81 15.31 -10.50 0.94
C LEU A 81 16.36 -9.38 0.83
N VAL A 82 17.65 -9.73 0.92
CA VAL A 82 18.76 -8.78 0.78
C VAL A 82 18.78 -8.16 -0.62
N VAL A 83 18.58 -8.95 -1.68
CA VAL A 83 18.52 -8.44 -3.06
C VAL A 83 17.34 -7.48 -3.24
N SER A 84 16.17 -7.81 -2.69
CA SER A 84 15.00 -6.93 -2.73
C SER A 84 15.25 -5.61 -2.01
N LEU A 85 15.80 -5.66 -0.80
CA LEU A 85 16.17 -4.47 -0.02
C LEU A 85 17.21 -3.62 -0.75
N LYS A 86 18.27 -4.23 -1.29
CA LYS A 86 19.27 -3.53 -2.11
C LYS A 86 18.65 -2.86 -3.33
N ARG A 87 17.71 -3.54 -4.00
CA ARG A 87 17.00 -3.00 -5.17
C ARG A 87 16.17 -1.78 -4.81
N ILE A 88 15.43 -1.80 -3.70
CA ILE A 88 14.64 -0.65 -3.25
C ILE A 88 15.58 0.48 -2.80
N ALA A 89 16.59 0.17 -1.99
CA ALA A 89 17.51 1.15 -1.43
C ALA A 89 18.31 1.90 -2.49
N LEU A 90 18.70 1.24 -3.59
CA LEU A 90 19.41 1.87 -4.70
C LEU A 90 18.46 2.41 -5.77
N GLY A 91 17.40 1.67 -6.08
CA GLY A 91 16.46 2.01 -7.15
C GLY A 91 15.63 3.24 -6.83
N VAL A 92 15.14 3.39 -5.59
CA VAL A 92 14.29 4.53 -5.22
C VAL A 92 15.02 5.87 -5.32
N PRO A 93 16.23 6.05 -4.73
CA PRO A 93 16.94 7.32 -4.83
C PRO A 93 17.33 7.67 -6.27
N VAL A 94 17.83 6.70 -7.04
CA VAL A 94 18.20 6.92 -8.45
C VAL A 94 16.97 7.32 -9.26
N ASN A 95 15.85 6.61 -9.12
CA ASN A 95 14.61 6.95 -9.80
C ASN A 95 14.09 8.33 -9.40
N LEU A 96 14.14 8.66 -8.10
CA LEU A 96 13.70 9.95 -7.60
C LEU A 96 14.53 11.10 -8.19
N VAL A 97 15.86 10.96 -8.24
CA VAL A 97 16.75 11.95 -8.86
C VAL A 97 16.39 12.15 -10.34
N LEU A 98 16.22 11.05 -11.10
CA LEU A 98 15.85 11.12 -12.51
C LEU A 98 14.48 11.77 -12.73
N ILE A 99 13.49 11.43 -11.90
CA ILE A 99 12.15 12.04 -11.95
C ILE A 99 12.23 13.53 -11.65
N VAL A 100 12.96 13.95 -10.62
CA VAL A 100 13.06 15.38 -10.27
C VAL A 100 13.76 16.16 -11.38
N LEU A 101 14.87 15.64 -11.91
CA LEU A 101 15.62 16.28 -13.00
C LEU A 101 14.78 16.43 -14.29
N THR A 102 13.88 15.48 -14.57
CA THR A 102 13.04 15.50 -15.78
C THR A 102 11.71 16.25 -15.58
N ALA A 103 11.06 16.09 -14.43
CA ALA A 103 9.77 16.71 -14.12
C ALA A 103 9.89 18.21 -13.81
N TYR A 104 11.00 18.66 -13.21
CA TYR A 104 11.17 20.08 -12.85
C TYR A 104 11.18 21.02 -14.07
N PRO A 105 11.98 20.77 -15.14
CA PRO A 105 11.92 21.57 -16.36
C PRO A 105 10.54 21.53 -17.03
N LEU A 106 9.86 20.38 -16.98
CA LEU A 106 8.54 20.19 -17.58
C LEU A 106 7.42 20.92 -16.83
N SER A 107 7.60 21.18 -15.53
CA SER A 107 6.69 21.95 -14.69
C SER A 107 6.70 23.47 -15.01
N LYS A 108 7.79 23.99 -15.59
CA LYS A 108 7.91 25.42 -15.93
C LYS A 108 7.02 25.82 -17.12
N SER A 109 6.63 27.09 -17.19
CA SER A 109 5.86 27.64 -18.31
C SER A 109 6.66 27.54 -19.62
N LYS A 110 5.98 27.59 -20.77
CA LYS A 110 6.62 27.50 -22.10
C LYS A 110 7.69 28.59 -22.33
N GLU A 111 7.56 29.73 -21.64
CA GLU A 111 8.53 30.82 -21.64
C GLU A 111 9.82 30.46 -20.90
N GLY A 112 9.72 29.68 -19.81
CA GLY A 112 10.88 29.19 -19.04
C GLY A 112 11.56 27.96 -19.66
N PHE A 113 10.86 27.18 -20.49
CA PHE A 113 11.44 26.04 -21.21
C PHE A 113 10.76 25.84 -22.58
N ARG A 114 11.39 26.37 -23.63
CA ARG A 114 10.84 26.38 -25.01
C ARG A 114 10.64 24.96 -25.59
N ALA A 115 11.49 24.01 -25.21
CA ALA A 115 11.43 22.63 -25.68
C ALA A 115 10.44 21.73 -24.91
N ARG A 116 9.67 22.29 -23.95
CA ARG A 116 8.72 21.54 -23.11
C ARG A 116 7.78 20.64 -23.92
N ASN A 117 7.17 21.19 -24.97
CA ASN A 117 6.14 20.48 -25.73
C ASN A 117 6.67 19.21 -26.40
N PHE A 118 7.91 19.24 -26.88
CA PHE A 118 8.57 18.08 -27.48
C PHE A 118 8.80 16.97 -26.46
N PHE A 119 9.40 17.30 -25.31
CA PHE A 119 9.65 16.32 -24.25
C PHE A 119 8.36 15.77 -23.62
N SER A 120 7.34 16.61 -23.43
CA SER A 120 6.03 16.14 -22.94
C SER A 120 5.39 15.13 -23.90
N TRP A 121 5.41 15.40 -25.21
CA TRP A 121 4.90 14.45 -26.21
C TRP A 121 5.71 13.16 -26.25
N PHE A 122 7.04 13.25 -26.13
CA PHE A 122 7.90 12.06 -26.03
C PHE A 122 7.52 11.17 -24.84
N PHE A 123 7.36 11.73 -23.63
CA PHE A 123 6.95 10.96 -22.46
C PHE A 123 5.54 10.36 -22.61
N VAL A 124 4.58 11.11 -23.16
CA VAL A 124 3.22 10.59 -23.41
C VAL A 124 3.26 9.41 -24.37
N VAL A 125 4.04 9.49 -25.45
CA VAL A 125 4.25 8.37 -26.38
C VAL A 125 4.81 7.17 -25.61
N THR A 126 5.87 7.33 -24.81
CA THR A 126 6.40 6.19 -24.04
C THR A 126 5.39 5.57 -23.07
N ILE A 127 4.52 6.37 -22.44
CA ILE A 127 3.46 5.85 -21.55
C ILE A 127 2.41 5.06 -22.36
N LEU A 128 2.03 5.52 -23.55
CA LEU A 128 1.00 4.88 -24.37
C LEU A 128 1.48 3.59 -25.05
N PHE A 129 2.76 3.50 -25.40
CA PHE A 129 3.33 2.34 -26.11
C PHE A 129 4.06 1.33 -25.21
N ASN A 130 4.37 1.69 -23.97
CA ASN A 130 4.99 0.79 -22.98
C ASN A 130 3.99 0.29 -21.91
N ALA A 131 2.68 0.56 -22.10
CA ALA A 131 1.61 0.08 -21.24
C ALA A 131 1.06 -1.27 -21.70
#